data_AF-A0A4Y2X6C4-F1
#
_entry.id   AF-A0A4Y2X6C4-F1
#
_cell.length_a   1.000
_cell.length_b   1.000
_cell.length_c   1.000
_cell.angle_alpha   90.00
_cell.angle_beta   90.00
_cell.angle_gamma   90.00
#
_symmetry.space_group_name_H-M   'P 1'
#
loop_
_entity.id
_entity.type
_entity.pdbx_description
1 polymer ?
#
loop_
_entity_poly.entity_id
_entity_poly.type
_entity_poly.pdbx_seq_one_letter_code
_entity_poly.pdbx_strand_id
1 'polypeptide(L)'
;MAFLAKVRKVDLARLAEEMGLEITSEDRVINICKKIKNSPDYEEEFAKGQLDVISQERAAEAEIARAELVREEREVELARKERETERAYELEKLKITSAAETVSLNSTRSKGSRN
;
A
#
# COMPACT_ATOMS: atom_id res chain seq x y z
N MET A 1 20.94 -31.04 -10.12
CA MET A 1 19.76 -30.61 -9.32
C MET A 1 18.75 -29.99 -10.26
N ALA A 2 17.51 -30.48 -10.29
CA ALA A 2 16.47 -29.97 -11.19
C ALA A 2 16.10 -28.51 -10.84
N PHE A 3 16.01 -27.63 -11.84
CA PHE A 3 15.80 -26.19 -11.64
C PHE A 3 14.49 -25.86 -10.89
N LEU A 4 13.41 -26.60 -11.17
CA LEU A 4 12.11 -26.43 -10.53
C LEU A 4 12.18 -26.54 -9.00
N ALA A 5 13.10 -27.34 -8.45
CA ALA A 5 13.23 -27.49 -7.01
C ALA A 5 13.73 -26.22 -6.29
N LYS A 6 14.29 -25.26 -7.04
CA LYS A 6 14.75 -23.96 -6.52
C LYS A 6 13.71 -22.85 -6.65
N VAL A 7 12.62 -23.10 -7.38
CA VAL A 7 11.57 -22.13 -7.65
C VAL A 7 10.59 -22.09 -6.47
N ARG A 8 9.99 -20.92 -6.22
CA ARG A 8 9.02 -20.76 -5.14
C ARG A 8 7.78 -21.62 -5.42
N LYS A 9 7.18 -22.17 -4.36
CA LYS A 9 5.95 -22.98 -4.46
C LYS A 9 4.83 -22.23 -5.20
N VAL A 10 4.66 -20.95 -4.92
CA VAL A 10 3.62 -20.10 -5.54
C VAL A 10 3.81 -19.95 -7.04
N ASP A 11 5.06 -19.75 -7.48
CA ASP A 11 5.39 -19.60 -8.90
C ASP A 11 5.22 -20.94 -9.64
N LEU A 12 5.57 -22.06 -8.99
CA LEU A 12 5.34 -23.41 -9.52
C LEU A 12 3.85 -23.76 -9.62
N ALA A 13 3.06 -23.37 -8.62
CA ALA A 13 1.61 -23.61 -8.61
C ALA A 13 0.96 -22.85 -9.76
N ARG A 14 1.31 -21.58 -9.95
CA ARG A 14 0.85 -20.75 -11.06
C ARG A 14 1.21 -21.35 -12.42
N LEU A 15 2.47 -21.75 -12.62
CA LEU A 15 2.88 -22.44 -13.86
C LEU A 15 2.04 -23.69 -14.12
N ALA A 16 1.81 -24.51 -13.09
CA ALA A 16 1.03 -25.71 -13.22
C ALA A 16 -0.45 -25.42 -13.55
N GLU A 17 -1.05 -24.39 -12.95
CA GLU A 17 -2.39 -23.91 -13.29
C GLU A 17 -2.47 -23.42 -14.75
N GLU A 18 -1.47 -22.67 -15.22
CA GLU A 18 -1.35 -22.24 -16.63
C GLU A 18 -1.23 -23.43 -17.59
N MET A 19 -0.61 -24.52 -17.16
CA MET A 19 -0.54 -25.79 -17.90
C MET A 19 -1.82 -26.64 -17.77
N GLY A 20 -2.84 -26.17 -17.06
CA GLY A 20 -4.09 -26.91 -16.83
C GLY A 20 -3.95 -28.09 -15.87
N LEU A 21 -2.91 -28.11 -15.04
CA LEU A 21 -2.68 -29.14 -14.02
C LEU A 21 -3.41 -28.80 -12.73
N GLU A 22 -4.09 -29.78 -12.15
CA GLU A 22 -4.75 -29.60 -10.86
C GLU A 22 -3.72 -29.56 -9.71
N ILE A 23 -3.61 -28.40 -9.06
CA ILE A 23 -2.76 -28.19 -7.88
C ILE A 23 -3.64 -27.89 -6.67
N THR A 24 -3.32 -28.54 -5.56
CA THR A 24 -3.97 -28.31 -4.27
C THR A 24 -3.04 -27.56 -3.34
N SER A 25 -3.59 -26.89 -2.33
CA SER A 25 -2.80 -26.23 -1.28
C SER A 25 -1.90 -27.21 -0.51
N GLU A 26 -2.29 -28.49 -0.43
CA GLU A 26 -1.56 -29.57 0.22
C GLU A 26 -0.36 -30.08 -0.60
N ASP A 27 -0.35 -29.82 -1.91
CA ASP A 27 0.74 -30.27 -2.78
C ASP A 27 2.07 -29.66 -2.34
N ARG A 28 3.03 -30.52 -1.99
CA ARG A 28 4.41 -30.12 -1.70
C ARG A 28 5.11 -29.73 -2.99
N VAL A 29 6.14 -28.88 -2.90
CA VAL A 29 6.99 -28.49 -4.05
C VAL A 29 7.41 -29.71 -4.87
N ILE A 30 7.83 -30.79 -4.23
CA ILE A 30 8.23 -32.02 -4.92
C ILE A 30 7.09 -32.67 -5.73
N ASN A 31 5.84 -32.60 -5.25
CA ASN A 31 4.68 -33.14 -5.96
C ASN A 31 4.33 -32.27 -7.16
N ILE A 32 4.33 -30.95 -6.99
CA ILE A 32 4.09 -29.99 -8.08
C ILE A 32 5.15 -30.16 -9.19
N CYS A 33 6.43 -30.19 -8.82
CA CYS A 33 7.52 -30.44 -9.76
C CYS A 33 7.37 -31.78 -10.51
N LYS A 34 6.82 -32.80 -9.86
CA LYS A 34 6.54 -34.10 -10.52
C LYS A 34 5.38 -33.96 -11.51
N LYS A 35 4.27 -33.33 -11.13
CA LYS A 35 3.12 -33.09 -12.00
C LYS A 35 3.53 -32.33 -13.27
N ILE A 36 4.30 -31.24 -13.12
CA ILE A 36 4.81 -30.43 -14.24
C ILE A 36 5.66 -31.28 -15.19
N LYS A 37 6.67 -31.99 -14.67
CA LYS A 37 7.59 -32.79 -15.52
C LYS A 37 6.94 -34.01 -16.16
N ASN A 38 5.85 -34.50 -15.59
CA ASN A 38 5.09 -35.63 -16.12
C ASN A 38 4.00 -35.19 -17.10
N SER A 39 3.82 -33.89 -17.33
CA SER A 39 2.92 -33.38 -18.36
C SER A 39 3.42 -33.79 -19.75
N PRO A 40 2.54 -34.23 -20.66
CA PRO A 40 2.93 -34.66 -22.01
C PRO A 40 3.63 -33.55 -22.81
N ASP A 41 3.25 -32.29 -22.55
CA ASP A 41 3.75 -31.12 -23.27
C ASP A 41 4.88 -30.41 -22.52
N TYR A 42 5.53 -31.07 -21.56
CA TYR A 42 6.59 -30.45 -20.77
C TYR A 42 7.86 -30.22 -21.61
N GLU A 43 8.23 -28.95 -21.77
CA GLU A 43 9.52 -28.53 -22.32
C GLU A 43 10.28 -27.68 -21.27
N GLU A 44 11.53 -28.06 -20.97
CA GLU A 44 12.30 -27.45 -19.89
C GLU A 44 12.61 -25.97 -20.14
N GLU A 45 13.00 -25.59 -21.35
CA GLU A 45 13.33 -24.18 -21.66
C GLU A 45 12.10 -23.29 -21.70
N PHE A 46 10.97 -23.81 -22.19
CA PHE A 46 9.69 -23.12 -22.10
C PHE A 46 9.27 -22.89 -20.64
N ALA A 47 9.36 -23.93 -19.79
CA ALA A 47 9.05 -23.81 -18.38
C ALA A 47 9.97 -22.82 -17.65
N LYS A 48 11.25 -22.73 -18.02
CA LYS A 48 12.16 -21.70 -17.50
C LYS A 48 11.73 -20.30 -17.92
N GLY A 49 11.38 -20.10 -19.19
CA GLY A 49 10.88 -18.83 -19.70
C GLY A 49 9.62 -18.37 -18.97
N GLN A 50 8.62 -19.25 -18.85
CA GLN A 50 7.38 -18.95 -18.12
C GLN A 50 7.64 -18.60 -16.64
N LEU A 51 8.53 -19.34 -15.97
CA LEU A 51 8.85 -19.05 -14.57
C LEU A 51 9.60 -17.74 -14.37
N ASP A 52 10.38 -17.29 -15.36
CA ASP A 52 10.99 -15.96 -15.33
C ASP A 52 9.93 -14.87 -15.44
N VAL A 53 9.00 -15.00 -16.38
CA VAL A 53 7.85 -14.08 -16.54
C VAL A 53 7.02 -14.02 -15.25
N ILE A 54 6.63 -15.16 -14.70
CA ILE A 54 5.86 -15.24 -13.44
C ILE A 54 6.61 -14.56 -12.29
N SER A 55 7.92 -14.77 -12.19
CA SER A 55 8.73 -14.15 -11.13
C SER A 55 8.83 -12.62 -11.30
N GLN A 56 8.93 -12.14 -12.54
CA GLN A 56 8.95 -10.71 -12.87
C GLN A 56 7.60 -10.05 -12.57
N GLU A 57 6.49 -10.67 -12.98
CA GLU A 57 5.14 -10.18 -12.68
C GLU A 57 4.90 -10.09 -11.18
N ARG A 58 5.26 -11.13 -10.42
CA ARG A 58 5.16 -11.10 -8.95
C ARG A 58 6.00 -9.99 -8.32
N ALA A 59 7.17 -9.68 -8.89
CA ALA A 59 7.99 -8.57 -8.41
C ALA A 59 7.34 -7.21 -8.72
N ALA A 60 6.81 -7.04 -9.93
CA ALA A 60 6.11 -5.82 -10.34
C ALA A 60 4.84 -5.58 -9.51
N GLU A 61 4.02 -6.61 -9.28
CA GLU A 61 2.84 -6.53 -8.42
C GLU A 61 3.22 -6.12 -6.98
N ALA A 62 4.30 -6.70 -6.44
CA ALA A 62 4.78 -6.33 -5.11
C ALA A 62 5.33 -4.90 -5.03
N GLU A 63 5.89 -4.37 -6.12
CA GLU A 63 6.33 -2.98 -6.21
C GLU A 63 5.14 -2.02 -6.26
N ILE A 64 4.13 -2.33 -7.09
CA ILE A 64 2.89 -1.56 -7.19
C ILE A 64 2.20 -1.50 -5.82
N ALA A 65 2.04 -2.64 -5.14
CA ALA A 65 1.42 -2.69 -3.82
C ALA A 65 2.18 -1.84 -2.79
N ARG A 66 3.52 -1.80 -2.84
CA ARG A 66 4.32 -0.92 -1.97
C ARG A 66 4.15 0.55 -2.33
N ALA A 67 4.11 0.88 -3.62
CA ALA A 67 3.93 2.25 -4.07
C ALA A 67 2.54 2.80 -3.68
N GLU A 68 1.50 1.98 -3.74
CA GLU A 68 0.15 2.33 -3.30
C GLU A 68 0.10 2.61 -1.79
N LEU A 69 0.69 1.74 -0.97
CA LEU A 69 0.79 1.97 0.48
C LEU A 69 1.51 3.29 0.80
N VAL A 70 2.62 3.59 0.11
CA VAL A 70 3.36 4.85 0.31
C VAL A 70 2.55 6.07 -0.13
N ARG A 71 1.73 5.96 -1.19
CA ARG A 71 0.84 7.05 -1.61
C ARG A 71 -0.25 7.29 -0.58
N GLU A 72 -0.90 6.23 -0.11
CA GLU A 72 -1.95 6.32 0.91
C GLU A 72 -1.41 6.95 2.20
N GLU A 73 -0.23 6.53 2.67
CA GLU A 73 0.42 7.15 3.84
C GLU A 73 0.67 8.66 3.65
N ARG A 74 1.12 9.07 2.46
CA ARG A 74 1.35 10.49 2.13
C ARG A 74 0.05 11.29 2.07
N GLU A 75 -1.02 10.72 1.52
CA GLU A 75 -2.33 11.36 1.48
C GLU A 75 -2.90 11.54 2.88
N VAL A 76 -2.77 10.54 3.75
CA VAL A 76 -3.17 10.62 5.16
C VAL A 76 -2.36 11.69 5.91
N GLU A 77 -1.04 11.76 5.68
CA GLU A 77 -0.19 12.78 6.29
C GLU A 77 -0.57 14.19 5.80
N LEU A 78 -0.85 14.35 4.51
CA LEU A 78 -1.25 15.63 3.93
C LEU A 78 -2.59 16.10 4.49
N ALA A 79 -3.60 15.22 4.53
CA ALA A 79 -4.91 15.52 5.10
C ALA A 79 -4.81 15.91 6.58
N ARG A 80 -3.90 15.28 7.34
CA ARG A 80 -3.62 15.66 8.73
C ARG A 80 -3.02 17.06 8.81
N LYS A 81 -2.03 17.38 7.99
CA LYS A 81 -1.39 18.71 7.96
C LYS A 81 -2.40 19.78 7.59
N GLU A 82 -3.24 19.56 6.59
CA GLU A 82 -4.29 20.50 6.20
C GLU A 82 -5.25 20.77 7.36
N ARG A 83 -5.73 19.72 8.04
CA ARG A 83 -6.60 19.89 9.21
C ARG A 83 -5.93 20.64 10.37
N GLU A 84 -4.63 20.41 10.60
CA GLU A 84 -3.87 21.13 11.61
C GLU A 84 -3.71 22.62 11.21
N THR A 85 -3.48 22.93 9.93
CA THR A 85 -3.41 24.31 9.44
C THR A 85 -4.75 25.04 9.53
N GLU A 86 -5.86 24.39 9.19
CA GLU A 86 -7.20 24.96 9.30
C GLU A 86 -7.54 25.28 10.76
N ARG A 87 -7.27 24.34 11.68
CA ARG A 87 -7.43 24.57 13.13
C ARG A 87 -6.57 25.73 13.64
N ALA A 88 -5.32 25.84 13.17
CA ALA A 88 -4.44 26.94 13.57
C ALA A 88 -4.99 28.30 13.13
N TYR A 89 -5.49 28.38 11.88
CA TYR A 89 -6.11 29.58 11.34
C TYR A 89 -7.38 29.98 12.10
N GLU A 90 -8.27 29.03 12.41
CA GLU A 90 -9.48 29.29 13.20
C GLU A 90 -9.15 29.82 14.60
N LEU A 91 -8.15 29.23 15.26
CA LEU A 91 -7.68 29.70 16.57
C LEU A 91 -7.09 31.11 16.50
N GLU A 92 -6.34 31.45 15.46
CA GLU A 92 -5.81 32.80 15.27
C GLU A 92 -6.94 33.82 15.07
N LYS A 93 -7.94 33.48 14.26
CA LYS A 93 -9.13 34.32 14.07
C LYS A 93 -9.85 34.60 15.40
N LEU A 94 -10.07 33.57 16.22
CA LEU A 94 -10.69 33.70 17.54
C LEU A 94 -9.85 34.54 18.52
N LYS A 95 -8.52 34.43 18.46
CA LYS A 95 -7.61 35.28 19.26
C LYS A 95 -7.75 36.76 18.88
N ILE A 96 -7.84 37.06 17.58
CA ILE A 96 -8.03 38.44 17.11
C ILE A 96 -9.40 38.97 17.52
N THR A 97 -10.48 38.20 17.35
CA THR A 97 -11.83 38.65 17.73
C THR A 97 -11.95 38.87 19.23
N SER A 98 -11.46 37.93 20.05
CA SER A 98 -11.46 38.08 21.52
C SER A 98 -10.61 39.27 21.99
N ALA A 99 -9.45 39.51 21.39
CA ALA A 99 -8.64 40.70 21.67
C ALA A 99 -9.41 41.99 21.32
N ALA A 100 -10.07 42.05 20.16
CA ALA A 100 -10.88 43.20 19.76
C ALA A 100 -12.07 43.45 20.71
N GLU A 101 -12.75 42.40 21.14
CA GLU A 101 -13.87 42.48 22.10
C GLU A 101 -13.41 42.99 23.47
N THR A 102 -12.29 42.49 24.00
CA THR A 102 -11.75 42.97 25.28
C THR A 102 -11.35 44.45 25.24
N VAL A 103 -10.75 44.92 24.14
CA VAL A 103 -10.42 46.34 23.95
C VAL A 103 -11.68 47.21 23.90
N SER A 104 -12.72 46.76 23.22
CA SER A 104 -14.03 47.45 23.15
C SER A 104 -14.70 47.57 24.53
N LEU A 105 -14.74 46.48 25.30
CA LEU A 105 -15.31 46.45 26.65
C LEU A 105 -14.53 47.33 27.65
N ASN A 106 -13.20 47.36 27.55
CA ASN A 106 -12.37 48.22 28.41
C ASN A 106 -12.57 49.71 28.11
N SER A 107 -12.81 50.08 26.85
CA SER A 107 -13.07 51.46 26.41
C SER A 107 -14.43 51.98 26.93
N THR A 108 -15.47 51.15 26.89
CA THR A 108 -16.81 51.51 27.40
C THR A 108 -16.83 51.63 28.93
N ARG A 109 -16.10 50.77 29.64
CA ARG A 109 -15.96 50.82 31.12
C ARG A 109 -15.20 52.05 31.61
N SER A 110 -14.16 52.48 30.90
CA SER A 110 -13.38 53.70 31.22
C SER A 110 -14.21 54.98 31.14
N LYS A 111 -15.19 55.06 30.22
CA LYS A 111 -16.05 56.25 30.09
C LYS A 111 -17.14 56.37 31.17
N GLY A 112 -17.45 55.29 31.90
CA GLY A 112 -18.44 55.29 32.99
C GLY A 112 -17.90 55.67 34.37
N SER A 113 -16.58 55.83 34.55
CA SER A 113 -15.94 56.10 35.86
C SER A 113 -15.57 57.56 36.09
N ARG A 114 -16.31 58.49 35.48
CA ARG A 114 -16.23 59.93 35.77
C ARG A 114 -17.59 60.39 36.31
N ASN A 115 -17.80 60.21 37.61
CA ASN A 115 -18.82 60.91 38.39
C ASN A 115 -18.28 61.14 39.79
#